data_AF-A0A536NGR4-F1
#
_entry.id   AF-A0A536NGR4-F1
#
_cell.length_a   1.000
_cell.length_b   1.000
_cell.length_c   1.000
_cell.angle_alpha   90.00
_cell.angle_beta   90.00
_cell.angle_gamma   90.00
#
_symmetry.space_group_name_H-M   'P 1'
#
loop_
_entity.id
_entity.type
_entity.pdbx_description
1 polymer ?
#
loop_
_entity_poly.entity_id
_entity_poly.type
_entity_poly.pdbx_seq_one_letter_code
_entity_poly.pdbx_strand_id
1 'polypeptide(L)'
;MDQTATIDSGGPVSPVRRPRPAVPPLIIEEELSLLATAVLRVLAGDSRPQRWGAPAFERELGLVRGHLTPIRSRPLLAASFGREGFRGPVDAAPERVARQVSVDAVHVAYALRWLELSDS
;
A
#
# COMPACT_ATOMS: atom_id res chain seq x y z
N MET A 1 56.04 -0.97 -34.39
CA MET A 1 55.17 -2.16 -34.37
C MET A 1 54.21 -1.98 -33.22
N ASP A 2 53.06 -1.41 -33.55
CA ASP A 2 51.85 -1.32 -32.75
C ASP A 2 51.32 -2.71 -32.39
N GLN A 3 50.81 -2.89 -31.16
CA GLN A 3 49.41 -3.27 -30.94
C GLN A 3 49.03 -3.30 -29.46
N THR A 4 48.10 -2.40 -29.15
CA THR A 4 47.17 -2.33 -28.02
C THR A 4 46.18 -3.49 -27.97
N ALA A 5 45.86 -3.97 -26.77
CA ALA A 5 44.54 -4.50 -26.39
C ALA A 5 44.40 -4.32 -24.86
N THR A 6 43.51 -3.46 -24.32
CA THR A 6 42.03 -3.61 -24.25
C THR A 6 41.73 -4.92 -23.50
N ILE A 7 41.15 -4.94 -22.30
CA ILE A 7 39.77 -4.51 -21.99
C ILE A 7 39.61 -4.09 -20.52
N ASP A 8 39.11 -2.87 -20.34
CA ASP A 8 38.34 -2.38 -19.18
C ASP A 8 36.91 -2.91 -19.27
N SER A 9 36.39 -3.53 -18.21
CA SER A 9 34.95 -3.83 -18.06
C SER A 9 34.59 -4.05 -16.59
N GLY A 10 34.85 -3.04 -15.75
CA GLY A 10 34.26 -2.93 -14.41
C GLY A 10 32.85 -2.35 -14.48
N GLY A 11 31.90 -3.05 -15.12
CA GLY A 11 30.50 -2.61 -15.16
C GLY A 11 29.85 -2.73 -13.78
N PRO A 12 29.01 -1.77 -13.34
CA PRO A 12 28.32 -1.87 -12.06
C PRO A 12 27.35 -3.04 -12.11
N VAL A 13 27.57 -4.02 -11.22
CA VAL A 13 26.61 -5.10 -10.98
C VAL A 13 25.27 -4.47 -10.56
N SER A 14 24.28 -4.48 -11.46
CA SER A 14 22.90 -4.15 -11.10
C SER A 14 22.53 -5.00 -9.89
N PRO A 15 22.02 -4.41 -8.79
CA PRO A 15 21.57 -5.21 -7.67
C PRO A 15 20.43 -6.10 -8.17
N VAL A 16 20.69 -7.41 -8.21
CA VAL A 16 19.65 -8.41 -8.44
C VAL A 16 18.59 -8.17 -7.37
N ARG A 17 17.46 -7.56 -7.75
CA ARG A 17 16.28 -7.46 -6.89
C ARG A 17 15.88 -8.90 -6.58
N ARG A 18 16.24 -9.37 -5.40
CA ARG A 18 15.78 -10.68 -4.91
C ARG A 18 14.24 -10.68 -5.02
N PRO A 19 13.63 -11.73 -5.58
CA PRO A 19 12.19 -11.87 -5.58
C PRO A 19 11.70 -11.72 -4.14
N ARG A 20 10.86 -10.72 -3.90
CA ARG A 20 10.27 -10.53 -2.58
C ARG A 20 9.40 -11.77 -2.32
N PRO A 21 9.58 -12.49 -1.20
CA PRO A 21 8.74 -13.66 -0.92
C PRO A 21 7.28 -13.22 -0.95
N ALA A 22 6.49 -13.88 -1.80
CA ALA A 22 5.07 -13.62 -1.95
C ALA A 22 4.41 -13.91 -0.60
N VAL A 23 3.74 -12.90 -0.04
CA VAL A 23 2.90 -13.10 1.14
C VAL A 23 1.64 -13.83 0.66
N PRO A 24 1.14 -14.83 1.40
CA PRO A 24 -0.15 -15.43 1.11
C PRO A 24 -1.24 -14.36 0.97
N PRO A 25 -2.09 -14.39 -0.08
CA PRO A 25 -3.16 -13.41 -0.27
C PRO A 25 -4.08 -13.24 0.95
N LEU A 26 -4.33 -14.32 1.69
CA LEU A 26 -5.15 -14.32 2.91
C LEU A 26 -4.67 -13.34 3.98
N ILE A 27 -3.35 -13.22 4.19
CA ILE A 27 -2.79 -12.28 5.18
C ILE A 27 -3.01 -10.83 4.74
N ILE A 28 -2.98 -10.57 3.43
CA ILE A 28 -3.19 -9.23 2.88
C ILE A 28 -4.67 -8.83 2.94
N GLU A 29 -5.58 -9.77 2.69
CA GLU A 29 -7.02 -9.53 2.84
C GLU A 29 -7.40 -9.24 4.30
N GLU A 30 -6.76 -9.90 5.26
CA GLU A 30 -6.93 -9.62 6.69
C GLU A 30 -6.43 -8.21 7.06
N GLU A 31 -5.23 -7.83 6.60
CA GLU A 31 -4.69 -6.47 6.80
C GLU A 31 -5.62 -5.39 6.21
N LEU A 32 -6.13 -5.60 5.00
CA LEU A 32 -7.10 -4.70 4.38
C LEU A 32 -8.41 -4.61 5.16
N SER A 33 -8.87 -5.73 5.73
CA SER A 33 -10.07 -5.77 6.57
C SER A 33 -9.88 -5.00 7.89
N LEU A 34 -8.70 -5.08 8.50
CA LEU A 34 -8.34 -4.30 9.68
C LEU A 34 -8.26 -2.80 9.37
N LEU A 35 -7.62 -2.43 8.26
CA LEU A 35 -7.54 -1.04 7.80
C LEU A 35 -8.95 -0.47 7.52
N ALA A 36 -9.80 -1.23 6.85
CA ALA A 36 -11.20 -0.87 6.59
C ALA A 36 -11.99 -0.64 7.88
N THR A 37 -11.83 -1.54 8.86
CA THR A 37 -12.46 -1.39 10.19
C THR A 37 -11.97 -0.14 10.92
N ALA A 38 -10.67 0.17 10.85
CA ALA A 38 -10.10 1.37 11.44
C ALA A 38 -10.63 2.65 10.76
N VAL A 39 -10.74 2.67 9.42
CA VAL A 39 -11.36 3.78 8.69
C VAL A 39 -12.82 3.98 9.09
N LEU A 40 -13.62 2.91 9.18
CA LEU A 40 -15.02 3.00 9.64
C LEU A 40 -15.11 3.61 11.05
N ARG A 41 -14.23 3.21 11.98
CA ARG A 41 -14.19 3.79 13.33
C ARG A 41 -13.83 5.28 13.32
N VAL A 42 -12.88 5.69 12.47
CA VAL A 42 -12.52 7.11 12.30
C VAL A 42 -13.68 7.91 11.70
N LEU A 43 -14.44 7.34 10.76
CA LEU A 43 -15.60 7.98 10.16
C LEU A 43 -16.81 8.04 11.10
N ALA A 44 -16.96 7.06 11.99
CA ALA A 44 -18.07 6.98 12.95
C ALA A 44 -17.84 7.84 14.22
N GLY A 45 -16.59 8.21 14.52
CA GLY A 45 -16.25 9.06 15.66
C GLY A 45 -16.04 10.53 15.28
N ASP A 46 -16.06 11.41 16.30
CA ASP A 46 -15.84 12.85 16.11
C ASP A 46 -14.36 13.23 15.90
N SER A 47 -13.43 12.33 16.18
CA SER A 47 -11.99 12.60 16.15
C SER A 47 -11.35 12.23 14.83
N ARG A 48 -11.76 12.89 13.74
CA ARG A 48 -11.06 12.78 12.46
C ARG A 48 -9.63 13.32 12.60
N PRO A 49 -8.59 12.60 12.13
CA PRO A 49 -7.22 13.10 12.15
C PRO A 49 -7.13 14.47 11.45
N GLN A 50 -6.47 15.47 12.06
CA GLN A 50 -6.39 16.81 11.46
C GLN A 50 -5.79 16.78 10.05
N ARG A 51 -4.86 15.86 9.80
CA ARG A 51 -4.21 15.67 8.49
C ARG A 51 -5.21 15.33 7.38
N TRP A 52 -6.33 14.68 7.68
CA TRP A 52 -7.33 14.35 6.66
C TRP A 52 -8.00 15.59 6.06
N GLY A 53 -8.05 16.70 6.80
CA GLY A 53 -8.54 17.98 6.29
C GLY A 53 -7.48 18.80 5.55
N ALA A 54 -6.25 18.30 5.42
CA ALA A 54 -5.20 19.01 4.70
C ALA A 54 -5.39 18.82 3.17
N PRO A 55 -5.33 19.89 2.36
CA PRO A 55 -5.49 19.78 0.90
C PRO A 55 -4.50 18.82 0.22
N ALA A 56 -3.29 18.67 0.80
CA ALA A 56 -2.30 17.72 0.29
C ALA A 56 -2.76 16.26 0.46
N PHE A 57 -3.37 15.94 1.60
CA PHE A 57 -3.90 14.61 1.87
C PHE A 57 -5.07 14.28 0.96
N GLU A 58 -6.01 15.22 0.78
CA GLU A 58 -7.16 15.05 -0.12
C GLU A 58 -6.72 14.79 -1.57
N ARG A 59 -5.72 15.54 -2.05
CA ARG A 59 -5.14 15.32 -3.38
C ARG A 59 -4.51 13.93 -3.52
N GLU A 60 -3.69 13.53 -2.56
CA GLU A 60 -3.06 12.21 -2.55
C GLU A 60 -4.10 11.09 -2.53
N LEU A 61 -5.09 11.20 -1.65
CA LEU A 61 -6.22 10.27 -1.56
C LEU A 61 -6.98 10.17 -2.89
N GLY A 62 -7.28 11.31 -3.52
CA GLY A 62 -7.96 11.36 -4.81
C GLY A 62 -7.17 10.67 -5.94
N LEU A 63 -5.86 10.91 -6.02
CA LEU A 63 -4.99 10.27 -7.00
C LEU A 63 -4.97 8.75 -6.84
N VAL A 64 -4.75 8.27 -5.61
CA VAL A 64 -4.71 6.82 -5.34
C VAL A 64 -6.06 6.18 -5.63
N ARG A 65 -7.18 6.80 -5.21
CA ARG A 65 -8.53 6.29 -5.53
C ARG A 65 -8.79 6.20 -7.04
N GLY A 66 -8.30 7.17 -7.82
CA GLY A 66 -8.34 7.13 -9.27
C GLY A 66 -7.64 5.88 -9.84
N HIS A 67 -6.47 5.55 -9.31
CA HIS A 67 -5.72 4.35 -9.72
C HIS A 67 -6.37 3.03 -9.28
N LEU A 68 -7.11 3.02 -8.17
CA LEU A 68 -7.77 1.81 -7.65
C LEU A 68 -9.15 1.54 -8.27
N THR A 69 -9.78 2.56 -8.87
CA THR A 69 -11.11 2.47 -9.50
C THR A 69 -11.27 1.29 -10.48
N PRO A 70 -10.28 0.93 -11.32
CA PRO A 70 -10.41 -0.19 -12.25
C PRO A 70 -10.43 -1.58 -11.58
N ILE A 71 -9.99 -1.71 -10.33
CA ILE A 71 -9.93 -3.00 -9.62
C ILE A 71 -11.33 -3.40 -9.16
N ARG A 72 -11.82 -4.57 -9.58
CA ARG A 72 -13.23 -4.99 -9.42
C ARG A 72 -13.48 -6.10 -8.40
N SER A 73 -12.45 -6.61 -7.73
CA SER A 73 -12.63 -7.65 -6.72
C SER A 73 -11.63 -7.50 -5.58
N ARG A 74 -12.04 -7.96 -4.40
CA ARG A 74 -11.21 -7.98 -3.19
C ARG A 74 -9.88 -8.74 -3.38
N PRO A 75 -9.83 -9.92 -4.02
CA PRO A 75 -8.56 -10.61 -4.29
C PRO A 75 -7.62 -9.82 -5.19
N LEU A 76 -8.13 -9.14 -6.23
CA LEU A 76 -7.30 -8.30 -7.11
C LEU A 76 -6.78 -7.06 -6.37
N LEU A 77 -7.58 -6.51 -5.47
CA LEU A 77 -7.17 -5.39 -4.61
C LEU A 77 -6.06 -5.81 -3.64
N ALA A 78 -6.21 -6.98 -2.99
CA ALA A 78 -5.20 -7.56 -2.12
C ALA A 78 -3.89 -7.84 -2.87
N ALA A 79 -3.96 -8.39 -4.08
CA ALA A 79 -2.79 -8.57 -4.92
C ALA A 79 -2.08 -7.24 -5.26
N SER A 80 -2.85 -6.17 -5.49
CA SER A 80 -2.29 -4.83 -5.72
C SER A 80 -1.62 -4.25 -4.48
N PHE A 81 -2.29 -4.33 -3.33
CA PHE A 81 -1.77 -3.87 -2.06
C PHE A 81 -0.46 -4.60 -1.68
N GLY A 82 -0.42 -5.92 -1.88
CA GLY A 82 0.77 -6.73 -1.61
C GLY A 82 1.98 -6.39 -2.48
N ARG A 83 1.78 -5.88 -3.71
CA ARG A 83 2.87 -5.45 -4.61
C ARG A 83 3.55 -4.16 -4.12
N GLU A 84 2.78 -3.26 -3.55
CA GLU A 84 3.29 -1.98 -3.01
C GLU A 84 4.21 -2.20 -1.81
N GLY A 85 4.17 -3.40 -1.24
CA GLY A 85 5.15 -3.82 -0.25
C GLY A 85 4.90 -3.25 1.13
N PHE A 86 3.70 -2.72 1.37
CA PHE A 86 3.17 -2.46 2.70
C PHE A 86 3.28 -3.75 3.51
N ARG A 87 4.04 -3.69 4.60
CA ARG A 87 4.13 -4.80 5.55
C ARG A 87 4.10 -4.22 6.95
N GLY A 88 3.08 -4.61 7.72
CA GLY A 88 3.19 -4.77 9.16
C GLY A 88 3.50 -6.22 9.52
N PRO A 89 4.08 -6.50 10.70
CA PRO A 89 3.95 -7.84 11.26
C PRO A 89 2.46 -8.19 11.37
N VAL A 90 2.12 -9.45 11.14
CA VAL A 90 0.74 -9.99 11.20
C VAL A 90 0.11 -9.74 12.60
N ASP A 91 0.94 -9.47 13.61
CA ASP A 91 0.57 -8.98 14.95
C ASP A 91 0.45 -7.45 15.04
N ALA A 92 0.05 -6.75 13.97
CA ALA A 92 -0.05 -5.30 13.99
C ALA A 92 -1.11 -4.88 15.02
N ALA A 93 -0.65 -4.51 16.21
CA ALA A 93 -1.50 -4.02 17.29
C ALA A 93 -2.52 -3.01 16.74
N PRO A 94 -3.80 -3.06 17.16
CA PRO A 94 -4.86 -2.19 16.64
C PRO A 94 -4.47 -0.70 16.58
N GLU A 95 -3.65 -0.25 17.53
CA GLU A 95 -3.09 1.10 17.56
C GLU A 95 -2.20 1.45 16.36
N ARG A 96 -1.40 0.48 15.86
CA ARG A 96 -0.56 0.66 14.67
C ARG A 96 -1.42 0.86 13.43
N VAL A 97 -2.49 0.07 13.29
CA VAL A 97 -3.44 0.18 12.16
C VAL A 97 -4.16 1.53 12.22
N ALA A 98 -4.63 1.93 13.41
CA ALA A 98 -5.23 3.25 13.61
C ALA A 98 -4.26 4.39 13.28
N ARG A 99 -2.98 4.26 13.66
CA ARG A 99 -1.93 5.23 13.32
C ARG A 99 -1.65 5.27 11.81
N GLN A 100 -1.65 4.12 11.13
CA GLN A 100 -1.42 4.08 9.68
C GLN A 100 -2.56 4.80 8.94
N VAL A 101 -3.81 4.50 9.30
CA VAL A 101 -5.00 5.15 8.76
C VAL A 101 -5.03 6.66 9.09
N SER A 102 -4.49 7.07 10.24
CA SER A 102 -4.48 8.48 10.62
C SER A 102 -3.47 9.32 9.84
N VAL A 103 -2.40 8.72 9.31
CA VAL A 103 -1.32 9.46 8.65
C VAL A 103 -1.22 9.24 7.14
N ASP A 104 -1.75 8.15 6.60
CA ASP A 104 -1.42 7.70 5.25
C ASP A 104 -2.64 7.61 4.31
N ALA A 105 -2.65 8.46 3.29
CA ALA A 105 -3.72 8.53 2.30
C ALA A 105 -3.82 7.28 1.42
N VAL A 106 -2.70 6.58 1.17
CA VAL A 106 -2.69 5.35 0.37
C VAL A 106 -3.41 4.23 1.12
N HIS A 107 -3.12 4.06 2.41
CA HIS A 107 -3.78 3.04 3.24
C HIS A 107 -5.28 3.33 3.38
N VAL A 108 -5.66 4.61 3.54
CA VAL A 108 -7.08 5.03 3.55
C VAL A 108 -7.75 4.75 2.21
N ALA A 109 -7.09 5.01 1.08
CA ALA A 109 -7.63 4.75 -0.25
C ALA A 109 -7.91 3.24 -0.47
N TYR A 110 -6.97 2.39 -0.10
CA TYR A 110 -7.13 0.93 -0.20
C TYR A 110 -8.23 0.41 0.73
N ALA A 111 -8.31 0.92 1.96
CA ALA A 111 -9.35 0.57 2.92
C ALA A 111 -10.76 0.98 2.44
N LEU A 112 -10.92 2.21 1.92
CA LEU A 112 -12.18 2.66 1.32
C LEU A 112 -12.56 1.80 0.12
N ARG A 113 -11.61 1.49 -0.75
CA ARG A 113 -11.87 0.63 -1.92
C ARG A 113 -12.26 -0.80 -1.50
N TRP A 114 -11.67 -1.32 -0.43
CA TRP A 114 -12.03 -2.62 0.13
C TRP A 114 -13.50 -2.62 0.59
N LEU A 115 -13.96 -1.57 1.29
CA LEU A 115 -15.35 -1.40 1.72
C LEU A 115 -16.30 -1.32 0.51
N GLU A 116 -16.00 -0.48 -0.49
CA GLU A 116 -16.82 -0.33 -1.71
C GLU A 116 -17.06 -1.68 -2.43
N LEU A 117 -16.04 -2.55 -2.47
CA LEU A 117 -16.12 -3.88 -3.10
C LEU A 117 -16.84 -4.93 -2.23
N SER A 118 -17.22 -4.58 -1.01
CA SER A 118 -17.97 -5.42 -0.06
C SER A 118 -19.48 -5.20 -0.16
N ASP A 119 -19.85 -3.96 -0.49
CA ASP A 119 -21.23 -3.50 -0.62
C ASP A 119 -21.80 -3.73 -2.04
N SER A 120 -20.98 -4.27 -2.96
CA SER A 120 -21.31 -4.54 -4.37
C SER A 120 -21.73 -5.97 -4.64
#